data_AF-A0A485NU61-F1
#
_entry.id   AF-A0A485NU61-F1
#
_cell.length_a   1.000
_cell.length_b   1.000
_cell.length_c   1.000
_cell.angle_alpha   90.00
_cell.angle_beta   90.00
_cell.angle_gamma   90.00
#
_symmetry.space_group_name_H-M   'P 1'
#
loop_
_entity.id
_entity.type
_entity.pdbx_description
1 polymer ?
#
loop_
_entity_poly.entity_id
_entity_poly.type
_entity_poly.pdbx_seq_one_letter_code
_entity_poly.pdbx_strand_id
1 'polypeptide(L)'
;MFACAKLACTPALIRAGSRVAYRPISASVLSRPETRTEEGSTVFNGSRTGVSHLIQREFQTSAVSRDIDTAAKFIGAGAATVGVAGSGAGIGTVFGSLIIGYARNPSLKQQLFSYAILGFALSEAMGLFCLMVAFLILFAM
;
A
#
# COMPACT_ATOMS: atom_id res chain seq x y z
N MET A 1 -38.11 -0.22 -36.85
CA MET A 1 -36.95 -0.06 -37.75
C MET A 1 -35.69 -0.22 -36.91
N PHE A 2 -34.90 -1.25 -37.24
CA PHE A 2 -33.67 -1.65 -36.57
C PHE A 2 -32.45 -0.96 -37.23
N ALA A 3 -31.43 -0.63 -36.44
CA ALA A 3 -30.01 -0.55 -36.82
C ALA A 3 -29.21 -0.59 -35.50
N CYS A 4 -28.56 -1.67 -35.06
CA CYS A 4 -27.37 -2.36 -35.58
C CYS A 4 -26.20 -1.43 -35.93
N ALA A 5 -25.25 -1.28 -35.00
CA ALA A 5 -23.83 -1.15 -35.31
C ALA A 5 -22.96 -1.70 -34.16
N LYS A 6 -22.62 -2.97 -34.31
CA LYS A 6 -21.57 -3.71 -33.61
C LYS A 6 -20.23 -3.17 -34.12
N LEU A 7 -19.46 -2.47 -33.29
CA LEU A 7 -18.06 -2.13 -33.56
C LEU A 7 -17.18 -2.79 -32.51
N ALA A 8 -16.79 -4.03 -32.83
CA ALA A 8 -15.55 -4.61 -32.36
C ALA A 8 -14.39 -3.83 -33.00
N CYS A 9 -13.47 -3.30 -32.19
CA CYS A 9 -12.18 -2.81 -32.67
C CYS A 9 -11.13 -2.91 -31.53
N THR A 10 -10.43 -4.03 -31.52
CA THR A 10 -8.99 -4.28 -31.27
C THR A 10 -8.23 -3.57 -30.11
N PRO A 11 -7.41 -4.33 -29.34
CA PRO A 11 -6.60 -3.83 -28.22
C PRO A 11 -5.25 -3.28 -28.71
N ALA A 12 -5.23 -2.05 -29.23
CA ALA A 12 -3.99 -1.44 -29.74
C ALA A 12 -3.70 -0.02 -29.21
N LEU A 13 -4.49 0.51 -28.28
CA LEU A 13 -4.40 1.91 -27.85
C LEU A 13 -4.08 2.14 -26.37
N ILE A 14 -3.29 1.26 -25.73
CA ILE A 14 -2.69 1.54 -24.42
C ILE A 14 -1.23 1.04 -24.42
N ARG A 15 -0.39 1.57 -25.32
CA ARG A 15 1.06 1.38 -25.25
C ARG A 15 1.84 2.55 -25.85
N ALA A 16 1.46 3.77 -25.49
CA ALA A 16 2.20 4.96 -25.88
C ALA A 16 2.04 6.06 -24.82
N GLY A 17 2.89 6.01 -23.80
CA GLY A 17 2.99 7.06 -22.78
C GLY A 17 3.87 6.59 -21.62
N SER A 18 4.84 7.42 -21.22
CA SER A 18 5.71 7.23 -20.04
C SER A 18 7.08 6.56 -20.24
N ARG A 19 7.79 6.84 -21.34
CA ARG A 19 9.27 6.71 -21.39
C ARG A 19 10.00 8.06 -21.57
N VAL A 20 9.48 9.13 -20.97
CA VAL A 20 10.10 10.47 -21.01
C VAL A 20 10.09 11.12 -19.62
N ALA A 21 10.71 10.47 -18.63
CA ALA A 21 10.90 11.07 -17.30
C ALA A 21 12.16 10.61 -16.55
N TYR A 22 13.17 10.07 -17.24
CA TYR A 22 14.49 9.84 -16.64
C TYR A 22 15.57 10.49 -17.51
N ARG A 23 15.83 11.77 -17.22
CA ARG A 23 17.06 12.48 -17.58
C ARG A 23 17.71 12.90 -16.26
N PRO A 24 18.84 12.33 -15.84
CA PRO A 24 19.61 12.91 -14.74
C PRO A 24 20.38 14.10 -15.31
N ILE A 25 20.06 15.29 -14.81
CA ILE A 25 20.82 16.52 -15.07
C ILE A 25 22.01 16.54 -14.10
N SER A 26 23.20 16.70 -14.68
CA SER A 26 24.49 16.90 -14.02
C SER A 26 24.54 18.09 -13.07
N ALA A 27 25.45 17.98 -12.10
CA ALA A 27 26.28 19.02 -11.52
C ALA A 27 25.60 20.13 -10.70
N SER A 28 25.83 20.07 -9.39
CA SER A 28 26.01 21.26 -8.55
C SER A 28 27.28 21.11 -7.73
N VAL A 29 28.36 21.66 -8.29
CA VAL A 29 29.50 22.24 -7.57
C VAL A 29 28.97 23.31 -6.62
N LEU A 30 29.26 23.25 -5.31
CA LEU A 30 29.59 24.45 -4.52
C LEU A 30 30.09 24.13 -3.09
N SER A 31 31.17 24.84 -2.73
CA SER A 31 31.64 25.20 -1.38
C SER A 31 32.59 24.28 -0.59
N ARG A 32 33.87 24.70 -0.64
CA ARG A 32 34.94 24.55 0.36
C ARG A 32 34.58 25.37 1.63
N PRO A 33 35.08 25.01 2.83
CA PRO A 33 36.29 25.67 3.32
C PRO A 33 37.32 24.74 4.01
N GLU A 34 38.54 25.25 4.09
CA GLU A 34 39.76 24.67 4.66
C GLU A 34 39.72 24.46 6.18
N THR A 35 40.36 23.41 6.67
CA THR A 35 41.18 23.46 7.88
C THR A 35 42.46 22.65 7.68
N ARG A 36 43.60 23.31 7.86
CA ARG A 36 44.96 22.75 7.86
C ARG A 36 45.26 22.15 9.23
N THR A 37 45.91 20.99 9.27
CA THR A 37 46.87 20.62 10.33
C THR A 37 47.97 19.81 9.67
N GLU A 38 49.20 20.23 9.90
CA GLU A 38 50.42 19.79 9.24
C GLU A 38 51.05 18.55 9.91
N GLU A 39 52.05 18.02 9.21
CA GLU A 39 53.21 17.23 9.67
C GLU A 39 53.13 15.69 9.61
N GLY A 40 54.08 15.10 8.87
CA GLY A 40 54.41 13.67 8.98
C GLY A 40 54.98 12.98 7.75
N SER A 41 56.00 13.54 7.10
CA SER A 41 56.75 12.93 5.98
C SER A 41 57.41 11.60 6.40
N THR A 42 57.15 10.49 5.70
CA THR A 42 58.19 9.45 5.47
C THR A 42 57.90 8.61 4.21
N VAL A 43 58.77 8.80 3.23
CA VAL A 43 59.33 7.79 2.30
C VAL A 43 58.39 7.05 1.34
N PHE A 44 58.46 7.53 0.10
CA PHE A 44 58.11 6.85 -1.14
C PHE A 44 59.06 5.66 -1.39
N ASN A 45 58.54 4.43 -1.48
CA ASN A 45 59.21 3.37 -2.24
C ASN A 45 58.25 2.23 -2.58
N GLY A 46 58.06 1.95 -3.88
CA GLY A 46 57.28 0.77 -4.30
C GLY A 46 56.62 0.87 -5.67
N SER A 47 57.44 0.90 -6.71
CA SER A 47 57.20 0.26 -8.02
C SER A 47 55.79 -0.31 -8.27
N ARG A 48 55.03 0.39 -9.12
CA ARG A 48 53.86 -0.10 -9.87
C ARG A 48 54.19 -1.38 -10.63
N THR A 49 53.57 -2.51 -10.30
CA THR A 49 53.23 -3.55 -11.29
C THR A 49 51.94 -4.26 -10.85
N GLY A 50 51.06 -4.48 -11.82
CA GLY A 50 49.64 -4.71 -11.61
C GLY A 50 49.29 -5.97 -10.83
N VAL A 51 48.40 -5.80 -9.87
CA VAL A 51 47.38 -6.78 -9.53
C VAL A 51 46.08 -6.00 -9.42
N SER A 52 45.11 -6.45 -10.21
CA SER A 52 43.73 -6.01 -10.27
C SER A 52 43.20 -5.60 -8.90
N HIS A 53 43.17 -4.30 -8.60
CA HIS A 53 42.26 -3.76 -7.60
C HIS A 53 40.88 -3.80 -8.24
N LEU A 54 40.32 -5.01 -8.39
CA LEU A 54 38.89 -5.18 -8.43
C LEU A 54 38.40 -4.42 -7.21
N ILE A 55 37.76 -3.30 -7.48
CA ILE A 55 36.92 -2.59 -6.54
C ILE A 55 35.86 -3.62 -6.14
N GLN A 56 36.18 -4.47 -5.15
CA GLN A 56 35.19 -4.94 -4.21
C GLN A 56 34.73 -3.66 -3.52
N ARG A 57 33.82 -2.94 -4.17
CA ARG A 57 32.71 -2.34 -3.46
C ARG A 57 32.05 -3.54 -2.81
N GLU A 58 32.55 -3.87 -1.63
CA GLU A 58 31.84 -4.64 -0.66
C GLU A 58 30.48 -3.96 -0.58
N PHE A 59 29.50 -4.54 -1.28
CA PHE A 59 28.12 -4.15 -1.17
C PHE A 59 27.76 -4.58 0.25
N GLN A 60 28.14 -3.71 1.19
CA GLN A 60 27.91 -3.85 2.60
C GLN A 60 26.39 -3.73 2.72
N THR A 61 25.67 -4.84 2.55
CA THR A 61 24.25 -4.94 2.85
C THR A 61 24.15 -5.03 4.38
N SER A 62 24.63 -3.99 5.04
CA SER A 62 24.61 -3.88 6.48
C SER A 62 23.14 -3.82 6.88
N ALA A 63 22.72 -4.86 7.60
CA ALA A 63 21.39 -5.10 8.14
C ALA A 63 20.35 -5.66 7.16
N VAL A 64 19.84 -6.85 7.53
CA VAL A 64 18.54 -7.38 7.09
C VAL A 64 17.48 -6.27 7.23
N SER A 65 16.87 -5.86 6.11
CA SER A 65 15.90 -4.76 6.05
C SER A 65 14.57 -5.10 6.73
N ARG A 66 14.54 -5.07 8.07
CA ARG A 66 13.30 -5.17 8.87
C ARG A 66 12.30 -4.04 8.58
N ASP A 67 12.75 -2.97 7.96
CA ASP A 67 11.94 -1.80 7.62
C ASP A 67 10.91 -2.13 6.52
N ILE A 68 11.24 -3.02 5.58
CA ILE A 68 10.33 -3.42 4.50
C ILE A 68 9.17 -4.24 5.06
N ASP A 69 9.46 -5.17 5.98
CA ASP A 69 8.43 -5.97 6.65
C ASP A 69 7.49 -5.08 7.46
N THR A 70 8.04 -4.08 8.14
CA THR A 70 7.26 -3.11 8.94
C THR A 70 6.38 -2.24 8.03
N ALA A 71 6.93 -1.74 6.91
CA ALA A 71 6.16 -0.99 5.91
C ALA A 71 5.05 -1.85 5.28
N ALA A 72 5.35 -3.11 4.96
CA ALA A 72 4.38 -4.05 4.40
C ALA A 72 3.24 -4.34 5.38
N LYS A 73 3.50 -4.45 6.69
CA LYS A 73 2.46 -4.60 7.72
C LYS A 73 1.49 -3.43 7.74
N PHE A 74 1.97 -2.18 7.69
CA PHE A 74 1.08 -1.02 7.68
C PHE A 74 0.22 -0.94 6.42
N ILE A 75 0.81 -1.23 5.25
CA ILE A 75 0.07 -1.29 3.98
C ILE A 75 -0.97 -2.42 4.01
N GLY A 76 -0.57 -3.61 4.47
CA GLY A 76 -1.42 -4.79 4.54
C GLY A 76 -2.56 -4.64 5.54
N ALA A 77 -2.28 -4.10 6.73
CA ALA A 77 -3.29 -3.80 7.74
C ALA A 77 -4.29 -2.77 7.21
N GLY A 78 -3.83 -1.69 6.58
CA GLY A 78 -4.67 -0.69 5.93
C GLY A 78 -5.57 -1.30 4.84
N ALA A 79 -5.01 -2.08 3.94
CA ALA A 79 -5.76 -2.77 2.89
C ALA A 79 -6.79 -3.76 3.46
N ALA A 80 -6.46 -4.47 4.54
CA ALA A 80 -7.38 -5.37 5.23
C ALA A 80 -8.61 -4.64 5.79
N THR A 81 -8.49 -3.39 6.24
CA THR A 81 -9.64 -2.63 6.78
C THR A 81 -10.73 -2.28 5.76
N VAL A 82 -10.43 -2.36 4.46
CA VAL A 82 -11.42 -2.03 3.41
C VAL A 82 -12.67 -2.90 3.50
N GLY A 83 -12.56 -4.12 4.02
CA GLY A 83 -13.71 -5.01 4.20
C GLY A 83 -14.75 -4.49 5.21
N VAL A 84 -14.40 -3.56 6.11
CA VAL A 84 -15.36 -2.92 7.03
C VAL A 84 -16.40 -2.08 6.28
N ALA A 85 -16.06 -1.56 5.09
CA ALA A 85 -17.02 -0.87 4.23
C ALA A 85 -18.20 -1.78 3.83
N GLY A 86 -17.95 -3.08 3.67
CA GLY A 86 -18.98 -4.08 3.42
C GLY A 86 -19.97 -4.22 4.58
N SER A 87 -19.47 -4.22 5.82
CA SER A 87 -20.34 -4.21 7.01
C SER A 87 -21.16 -2.92 7.09
N GLY A 88 -20.54 -1.76 6.87
CA GLY A 88 -21.27 -0.47 6.86
C GLY A 88 -22.39 -0.42 5.81
N ALA A 89 -22.12 -0.91 4.60
CA ALA A 89 -23.14 -1.05 3.57
C ALA A 89 -24.24 -2.04 4.00
N GLY A 90 -23.87 -3.19 4.55
CA GLY A 90 -24.80 -4.20 5.07
C GLY A 90 -25.76 -3.63 6.11
N ILE A 91 -25.23 -2.94 7.12
CA ILE A 91 -26.02 -2.29 8.17
C ILE A 91 -26.99 -1.26 7.57
N GLY A 92 -26.53 -0.43 6.64
CA GLY A 92 -27.37 0.52 5.92
C GLY A 92 -28.54 -0.14 5.18
N THR A 93 -28.29 -1.27 4.52
CA THR A 93 -29.35 -2.02 3.82
C THR A 93 -30.34 -2.70 4.77
N VAL A 94 -29.87 -3.22 5.91
CA VAL A 94 -30.71 -3.85 6.94
C VAL A 94 -31.64 -2.82 7.55
N PHE A 95 -31.11 -1.68 8.00
CA PHE A 95 -31.93 -0.62 8.57
C PHE A 95 -32.82 0.07 7.52
N GLY A 96 -32.35 0.25 6.28
CA GLY A 96 -33.18 0.77 5.19
C GLY A 96 -34.40 -0.12 4.92
N SER A 97 -34.20 -1.44 4.87
CA SER A 97 -35.28 -2.42 4.69
C SER A 97 -36.20 -2.48 5.92
N LEU A 98 -35.68 -2.29 7.13
CA LEU A 98 -36.47 -2.21 8.35
C LEU A 98 -37.45 -1.02 8.31
N ILE A 99 -37.00 0.17 7.91
CA ILE A 99 -37.87 1.35 7.84
C ILE A 99 -38.97 1.16 6.79
N ILE A 100 -38.62 0.63 5.62
CA ILE A 100 -39.60 0.31 4.57
C ILE A 100 -40.60 -0.74 5.07
N GLY A 101 -40.12 -1.80 5.73
CA GLY A 101 -40.97 -2.85 6.30
C GLY A 101 -41.91 -2.32 7.40
N TYR A 102 -41.39 -1.45 8.27
CA TYR A 102 -42.15 -0.79 9.33
C TYR A 102 -43.24 0.14 8.77
N ALA A 103 -42.92 0.90 7.73
CA ALA A 103 -43.88 1.79 7.05
C ALA A 103 -45.04 1.02 6.40
N ARG A 104 -44.82 -0.23 5.97
CA ARG A 104 -45.87 -1.07 5.35
C ARG A 104 -46.77 -1.73 6.38
N ASN A 105 -46.22 -2.25 7.48
CA ASN A 105 -46.98 -2.99 8.49
C ASN A 105 -46.45 -2.69 9.91
N PRO A 106 -46.94 -1.62 10.56
CA PRO A 106 -46.42 -1.20 11.88
C PRO A 106 -46.78 -2.15 13.02
N SER A 107 -47.78 -3.03 12.85
CA SER A 107 -48.18 -4.02 13.86
C SER A 107 -47.10 -5.07 14.14
N LEU A 108 -46.21 -5.35 13.18
CA LEU A 108 -45.15 -6.35 13.29
C LEU A 108 -43.81 -5.76 13.76
N LYS A 109 -43.82 -4.54 14.32
CA LYS A 109 -42.63 -3.78 14.75
C LYS A 109 -41.63 -4.61 15.55
N GLN A 110 -42.11 -5.31 16.59
CA GLN A 110 -41.25 -5.98 17.55
C GLN A 110 -40.47 -7.13 16.90
N GLN A 111 -41.16 -7.90 16.04
CA GLN A 111 -40.55 -9.01 15.32
C GLN A 111 -39.59 -8.52 14.24
N LEU A 112 -39.98 -7.51 13.44
CA LEU A 112 -39.11 -6.90 12.43
C LEU A 112 -37.86 -6.27 13.05
N PHE A 113 -38.00 -5.60 14.19
CA PHE A 113 -36.87 -5.03 14.92
C PHE A 113 -35.93 -6.12 15.43
N SER A 114 -36.47 -7.22 15.96
CA SER A 114 -35.66 -8.36 16.41
C SER A 114 -34.84 -8.98 15.27
N TYR A 115 -35.44 -9.14 14.08
CA TYR A 115 -34.72 -9.59 12.88
C TYR A 115 -33.69 -8.59 12.37
N ALA A 116 -33.99 -7.29 12.44
CA ALA A 116 -33.04 -6.26 12.04
C ALA A 116 -31.83 -6.21 12.99
N ILE A 117 -32.02 -6.38 14.30
CA ILE A 117 -30.92 -6.44 15.26
C ILE A 117 -30.08 -7.71 15.05
N LEU A 118 -30.71 -8.84 14.73
CA LEU A 118 -29.99 -10.06 14.37
C LEU A 118 -29.16 -9.84 13.08
N GLY A 119 -29.74 -9.22 12.06
CA GLY A 119 -29.02 -8.88 10.82
C GLY A 119 -27.88 -7.87 11.05
N PHE A 120 -28.10 -6.87 11.90
CA PHE A 120 -27.08 -5.92 12.34
C PHE A 120 -25.92 -6.65 13.03
N ALA A 121 -26.21 -7.52 14.01
CA ALA A 121 -25.20 -8.27 14.74
C ALA A 121 -24.36 -9.17 13.82
N LEU A 122 -24.98 -9.82 12.84
CA LEU A 122 -24.26 -10.62 11.84
C LEU A 122 -23.38 -9.77 10.93
N SER A 123 -23.89 -8.61 10.48
CA SER A 123 -23.10 -7.66 9.67
C SER A 123 -21.90 -7.13 10.47
N GLU A 124 -22.12 -6.72 11.71
CA GLU A 124 -21.07 -6.27 12.62
C GLU A 124 -20.03 -7.36 12.90
N ALA A 125 -20.46 -8.62 13.12
CA ALA A 125 -19.55 -9.73 13.31
C ALA A 125 -18.57 -9.90 12.14
N MET A 126 -19.04 -9.71 10.90
CA MET A 126 -18.17 -9.74 9.71
C MET A 126 -17.23 -8.52 9.64
N GLY A 127 -17.72 -7.33 10.01
CA GLY A 127 -16.88 -6.12 10.10
C GLY A 127 -15.78 -6.23 11.16
N LEU A 128 -16.13 -6.70 12.36
CA LEU A 128 -15.20 -6.95 13.46
C LEU A 128 -14.23 -8.08 13.12
N PHE A 129 -14.66 -9.11 12.40
CA PHE A 129 -13.76 -10.14 11.90
C PHE A 129 -12.72 -9.56 10.94
N CYS A 130 -13.11 -8.64 10.07
CA CYS A 130 -12.20 -7.92 9.19
C CYS A 130 -11.17 -7.09 9.98
N LEU A 131 -11.62 -6.37 11.02
CA LEU A 131 -10.73 -5.62 11.92
C LEU A 131 -9.82 -6.52 12.74
N MET A 132 -10.30 -7.68 13.18
CA MET A 132 -9.48 -8.67 13.90
C MET A 132 -8.28 -9.06 13.04
N VAL A 133 -8.49 -9.39 11.76
CA VAL A 133 -7.40 -9.73 10.84
C VAL A 133 -6.46 -8.53 10.63
N ALA A 134 -6.99 -7.32 10.48
CA ALA A 134 -6.17 -6.12 10.36
C ALA A 134 -5.26 -5.90 11.59
N PHE A 135 -5.78 -6.11 12.81
CA PHE A 135 -4.98 -6.01 14.03
C PHE A 135 -3.99 -7.16 14.18
N LEU A 136 -4.30 -8.38 13.73
CA LEU A 136 -3.32 -9.46 13.69
C LEU A 136 -2.14 -9.11 12.77
N ILE A 137 -2.39 -8.48 11.62
CA ILE A 137 -1.32 -8.03 10.71
C ILE A 137 -0.48 -6.91 11.33
N LEU A 138 -1.10 -6.01 12.10
CA LEU A 138 -0.43 -4.85 12.68
C LEU A 138 0.40 -5.21 13.93
N PHE A 139 -0.10 -6.11 14.78
CA PHE A 139 0.46 -6.34 16.11
C PHE A 139 0.96 -7.76 16.39
N ALA A 140 0.56 -8.76 15.59
CA ALA A 140 0.87 -10.17 15.88
C ALA A 140 1.79 -10.83 14.85
N MET A 141 1.63 -10.51 13.57
CA MET A 141 2.59 -10.87 12.51
C MET A 141 3.71 -9.86 12.45
#